data_AF-A0A536X7T5-F1
#
_entry.id   AF-A0A536X7T5-F1
#
_cell.length_a   1.000
_cell.length_b   1.000
_cell.length_c   1.000
_cell.angle_alpha   90.00
_cell.angle_beta   90.00
_cell.angle_gamma   90.00
#
_symmetry.space_group_name_H-M   'P 1'
#
loop_
_entity.id
_entity.type
_entity.pdbx_description
1 polymer ?
#
loop_
_entity_poly.entity_id
_entity_poly.type
_entity_poly.pdbx_seq_one_letter_code
_entity_poly.pdbx_strand_id
1 'polypeptide(L)'
;MRITPKLRLLLLVVSLGMATWVQAAEVIVRVAPPPPVSTAIIGVAPGPRYVWTPGYHRWNGHRYVWVAGRWIIPPRRGVVWVPPHWAPRPGGYVFVPGHWR
;
A
#
# COMPACT_ATOMS: atom_id res chain seq x y z
N MET A 1 -22.64 47.40 -20.07
CA MET A 1 -22.65 46.02 -20.61
C MET A 1 -23.12 45.07 -19.51
N ARG A 2 -24.40 44.66 -19.53
CA ARG A 2 -25.04 43.84 -18.48
C ARG A 2 -24.96 42.36 -18.87
N ILE A 3 -24.19 41.58 -18.12
CA ILE A 3 -24.07 40.13 -18.30
C ILE A 3 -25.34 39.48 -17.73
N THR A 4 -26.04 38.67 -18.51
CA THR A 4 -27.31 38.03 -18.15
C THR A 4 -27.11 36.82 -17.21
N PRO A 5 -28.05 36.54 -16.28
CA PRO A 5 -27.88 35.55 -15.21
C PRO A 5 -27.75 34.09 -15.70
N LYS A 6 -28.24 33.79 -16.91
CA LYS A 6 -28.13 32.46 -17.55
C LYS A 6 -26.67 32.07 -17.83
N LEU A 7 -25.78 33.05 -18.03
CA LEU A 7 -24.37 32.82 -18.33
C LEU A 7 -23.53 32.53 -17.07
N ARG A 8 -23.99 32.96 -15.88
CA ARG A 8 -23.35 32.64 -14.60
C ARG A 8 -23.63 31.21 -14.13
N LEU A 9 -24.81 30.68 -14.47
CA LEU A 9 -25.20 29.32 -14.10
C LEU A 9 -24.41 28.26 -14.89
N LEU A 10 -24.02 28.55 -16.14
CA LEU A 10 -23.24 27.61 -16.97
C LEU A 10 -21.80 27.43 -16.46
N LEU A 11 -21.19 28.47 -15.89
CA LEU A 11 -19.83 28.42 -15.34
C LEU A 11 -19.73 27.67 -14.00
N LEU A 12 -20.84 27.56 -13.27
CA LEU A 12 -20.90 26.87 -11.97
C LEU A 12 -21.08 25.34 -12.11
N VAL A 13 -21.63 24.89 -13.24
CA VAL A 13 -21.80 23.44 -13.53
C VAL A 13 -20.50 22.83 -14.09
N VAL A 14 -19.70 23.59 -14.84
CA VAL A 14 -18.40 23.12 -15.37
C VAL A 14 -17.35 22.99 -14.25
N SER A 15 -17.39 23.84 -13.23
CA SER A 15 -16.46 23.79 -12.09
C SER A 15 -16.77 22.66 -11.09
N LEU A 16 -18.01 22.15 -11.06
CA LEU A 16 -18.38 20.95 -10.28
C LEU A 16 -18.10 19.63 -11.01
N GLY A 17 -17.71 19.67 -12.29
CA GLY A 17 -17.36 18.50 -13.10
C GLY A 17 -15.94 17.96 -12.88
N MET A 18 -15.10 18.69 -12.12
CA MET A 18 -13.74 18.27 -11.74
C MET A 18 -13.71 17.62 -10.35
N ALA A 19 -14.77 16.90 -9.95
CA ALA A 19 -14.59 15.84 -8.96
C ALA A 19 -13.75 14.76 -9.64
N THR A 20 -12.43 14.87 -9.50
CA THR A 20 -11.47 13.93 -10.09
C THR A 20 -11.85 12.54 -9.62
N TRP A 21 -12.32 11.70 -10.55
CA TRP A 21 -12.38 10.27 -10.35
C TRP A 21 -10.93 9.79 -10.21
N VAL A 22 -10.43 9.77 -8.97
CA VAL A 22 -9.16 9.12 -8.67
C VAL A 22 -9.41 7.63 -8.81
N GLN A 23 -9.11 7.08 -9.98
CA GLN A 23 -9.04 5.63 -10.13
C GLN A 23 -7.78 5.16 -9.41
N ALA A 24 -7.95 4.36 -8.36
CA ALA A 24 -6.84 3.66 -7.75
C ALA A 24 -6.29 2.65 -8.76
N ALA A 25 -5.13 2.94 -9.35
CA ALA A 25 -4.45 2.00 -10.22
C ALA A 25 -3.80 0.90 -9.35
N GLU A 26 -4.26 -0.34 -9.52
CA GLU A 26 -3.65 -1.51 -8.86
C GLU A 26 -2.52 -2.06 -9.74
N VAL A 27 -1.33 -2.24 -9.14
CA VAL A 27 -0.17 -2.80 -9.87
C VAL A 27 -0.25 -4.32 -9.83
N ILE A 28 -0.57 -4.92 -10.99
CA ILE A 28 -0.60 -6.37 -11.17
C ILE A 28 0.75 -6.86 -11.71
N VAL A 29 1.42 -7.69 -10.93
CA VAL A 29 2.67 -8.34 -11.32
C VAL A 29 2.36 -9.72 -11.88
N ARG A 30 2.73 -9.97 -13.15
CA ARG A 30 2.49 -11.25 -13.84
C ARG A 30 3.48 -12.35 -13.46
N VAL A 31 4.62 -11.97 -12.87
CA VAL A 31 5.63 -12.91 -12.38
C VAL A 31 5.21 -13.41 -11.01
N ALA A 32 5.26 -14.70 -10.77
CA ALA A 32 4.92 -15.25 -9.45
C ALA A 32 5.91 -14.80 -8.38
N PRO A 33 5.43 -14.42 -7.18
CA PRO A 33 6.31 -14.09 -6.05
C PRO A 33 7.08 -15.34 -5.61
N PRO A 34 8.32 -15.17 -5.10
CA PRO A 34 9.04 -16.27 -4.48
C PRO A 34 8.26 -16.83 -3.27
N PRO A 35 8.50 -18.09 -2.89
CA PRO A 35 7.95 -18.63 -1.65
C PRO A 35 8.29 -17.74 -0.45
N PRO A 36 7.41 -17.65 0.56
CA PRO A 36 7.70 -16.93 1.79
C PRO A 36 8.99 -17.44 2.43
N VAL A 37 9.89 -16.53 2.79
CA VAL A 37 11.11 -16.89 3.53
C VAL A 37 10.72 -17.21 4.97
N SER A 38 10.72 -18.49 5.33
CA SER A 38 10.33 -18.98 6.66
C SER A 38 11.42 -18.77 7.73
N THR A 39 12.67 -18.56 7.33
CA THR A 39 13.85 -18.58 8.22
C THR A 39 14.66 -17.28 8.18
N ALA A 40 13.99 -16.13 8.26
CA ALA A 40 14.71 -14.87 8.43
C ALA A 40 15.49 -14.87 9.76
N ILE A 41 16.76 -14.47 9.73
CA ILE A 41 17.57 -14.27 10.93
C ILE A 41 16.96 -13.12 11.72
N ILE A 42 16.39 -13.43 12.88
CA ILE A 42 15.83 -12.43 13.80
C ILE A 42 16.95 -12.03 14.78
N GLY A 43 17.39 -10.77 14.72
CA GLY A 43 18.35 -10.24 15.68
C GLY A 43 17.72 -9.98 17.05
N VAL A 44 18.54 -9.60 18.03
CA VAL A 44 18.07 -9.25 19.38
C VAL A 44 17.12 -8.04 19.33
N ALA A 45 15.99 -8.12 20.04
CA ALA A 45 15.07 -7.00 20.16
C ALA A 45 15.75 -5.82 20.89
N PRO A 46 15.66 -4.58 20.41
CA PRO A 46 16.24 -3.42 21.09
C PRO A 46 15.62 -3.12 22.46
N GLY A 47 14.46 -3.70 22.77
CA GLY A 47 13.79 -3.58 24.05
C GLY A 47 12.41 -4.24 24.06
N PRO A 48 11.74 -4.30 25.22
CA PRO A 48 10.51 -5.08 25.42
C PRO A 48 9.28 -4.53 24.68
N ARG A 49 9.35 -3.30 24.16
CA ARG A 49 8.25 -2.65 23.41
C ARG A 49 8.29 -2.91 21.91
N TYR A 50 9.36 -3.53 21.41
CA TYR A 50 9.54 -3.76 19.98
C TYR A 50 8.82 -5.02 19.53
N VAL A 51 8.23 -4.96 18.36
CA VAL A 51 7.64 -6.10 17.65
C VAL A 51 8.43 -6.33 16.38
N TRP A 52 8.72 -7.60 16.08
CA TRP A 52 9.39 -7.99 14.86
C TRP A 52 8.40 -7.89 13.69
N THR A 53 8.73 -7.11 12.67
CA THR A 53 8.07 -7.18 11.36
C THR A 53 8.91 -8.02 10.43
N PRO A 54 8.40 -9.17 9.96
CA PRO A 54 9.11 -10.02 9.01
C PRO A 54 9.49 -9.26 7.73
N GLY A 55 10.62 -9.66 7.13
CA GLY A 55 10.99 -9.21 5.81
C GLY A 55 10.03 -9.73 4.73
N TYR A 56 10.12 -9.16 3.54
CA TYR A 56 9.23 -9.50 2.43
C TYR A 56 9.86 -9.24 1.08
N HIS A 57 9.34 -9.90 0.05
CA HIS A 57 9.72 -9.62 -1.33
C HIS A 57 8.94 -8.41 -1.86
N ARG A 58 9.65 -7.36 -2.27
CA ARG A 58 9.09 -6.20 -2.96
C ARG A 58 9.36 -6.32 -4.46
N TRP A 59 8.39 -5.93 -5.29
CA TRP A 59 8.63 -5.76 -6.72
C TRP A 59 9.26 -4.39 -6.97
N ASN A 60 10.39 -4.34 -7.67
CA ASN A 60 11.08 -3.07 -7.98
C ASN A 60 10.80 -2.55 -9.41
N GLY A 61 9.89 -3.17 -10.15
CA GLY A 61 9.63 -2.89 -11.56
C GLY A 61 10.22 -3.92 -12.52
N HIS A 62 11.25 -4.66 -12.09
CA HIS A 62 11.93 -5.67 -12.93
C HIS A 62 12.04 -7.05 -12.26
N ARG A 63 12.27 -7.08 -10.94
CA ARG A 63 12.42 -8.32 -10.17
C ARG A 63 11.95 -8.14 -8.74
N TYR A 64 11.77 -9.27 -8.06
CA TYR A 64 11.60 -9.31 -6.61
C TYR A 64 12.92 -9.01 -5.91
N VAL A 65 12.88 -8.09 -4.95
CA VAL A 65 14.00 -7.76 -4.06
C VAL A 65 13.58 -8.03 -2.62
N TRP A 66 14.48 -8.61 -1.84
CA TRP A 66 14.23 -8.84 -0.42
C TRP A 66 14.33 -7.53 0.35
N VAL A 67 13.30 -7.21 1.12
CA VAL A 67 13.30 -6.14 2.11
C VAL A 67 13.46 -6.80 3.47
N ALA A 68 14.55 -6.48 4.17
CA ALA A 68 14.83 -7.06 5.48
C ALA A 68 13.74 -6.71 6.49
N GLY A 69 13.47 -7.67 7.38
CA GLY A 69 12.64 -7.43 8.55
C GLY A 69 13.29 -6.44 9.51
N ARG A 70 12.50 -5.91 10.44
CA ARG A 70 12.98 -4.93 11.42
C ARG A 70 12.16 -5.00 12.69
N TRP A 71 12.79 -4.55 13.78
CA TRP A 71 12.13 -4.26 15.03
C TRP A 71 11.48 -2.88 14.97
N ILE A 72 10.19 -2.78 15.28
CA ILE A 72 9.48 -1.49 15.37
C ILE A 72 8.64 -1.39 16.62
N ILE A 73 8.42 -0.16 17.10
CA ILE A 73 7.51 0.12 18.21
C ILE A 73 6.09 0.23 17.65
N PRO A 74 5.12 -0.53 18.16
CA PRO A 74 3.72 -0.41 17.75
C PRO A 74 3.15 0.98 18.04
N PRO A 75 2.22 1.50 17.20
CA PRO A 75 1.64 2.83 17.37
C PRO A 75 0.74 2.94 18.61
N ARG A 76 0.17 1.83 19.08
CA ARG A 76 -0.67 1.74 20.28
C ARG A 76 -0.46 0.40 20.96
N ARG A 77 -0.85 0.28 22.24
CA ARG A 77 -0.83 -1.02 22.93
C ARG A 77 -1.88 -1.96 22.35
N GLY A 78 -1.57 -3.25 22.29
CA GLY A 78 -2.52 -4.31 21.92
C GLY A 78 -2.74 -4.53 20.43
N VAL A 79 -2.01 -3.84 19.54
CA VAL A 79 -2.06 -4.14 18.09
C VAL A 79 -1.07 -5.21 17.70
N VAL A 80 -1.42 -5.92 16.63
CA VAL A 80 -0.56 -6.94 16.02
C VAL A 80 -0.13 -6.51 14.63
N TRP A 81 1.10 -6.86 14.26
CA TRP A 81 1.59 -6.63 12.91
C TRP A 81 1.03 -7.70 11.97
N VAL A 82 0.36 -7.28 10.91
CA VAL A 82 -0.02 -8.13 9.79
C VAL A 82 1.04 -7.97 8.70
N PRO A 83 1.82 -9.02 8.38
CA PRO A 83 2.88 -8.91 7.38
C PRO A 83 2.36 -8.57 5.98
N PRO A 84 3.13 -7.81 5.19
CA PRO A 84 2.85 -7.65 3.77
C PRO A 84 2.90 -9.00 3.06
N HIS A 85 2.06 -9.18 2.06
CA HIS A 85 2.03 -10.41 1.27
C HIS A 85 1.59 -10.14 -0.16
N TRP A 86 1.87 -11.10 -1.05
CA TRP A 86 1.37 -11.09 -2.42
C TRP A 86 0.09 -11.91 -2.49
N ALA A 87 -1.00 -11.28 -2.90
CA ALA A 87 -2.29 -11.93 -3.07
C ALA A 87 -2.55 -12.24 -4.55
N PRO A 88 -3.10 -13.41 -4.89
CA PRO A 88 -3.48 -13.70 -6.26
C PRO A 88 -4.66 -12.83 -6.70
N ARG A 89 -4.63 -12.43 -7.97
CA ARG A 89 -5.68 -11.68 -8.68
C ARG A 89 -5.80 -12.17 -10.12
N PRO A 90 -6.92 -11.89 -10.81
CA PRO A 90 -7.01 -12.11 -12.24
C PRO A 90 -5.83 -11.44 -12.97
N GLY A 91 -5.04 -12.24 -13.69
CA GLY A 91 -3.89 -11.75 -14.45
C GLY A 91 -2.58 -11.60 -13.67
N GLY A 92 -2.50 -11.98 -12.38
CA GLY A 92 -1.22 -12.01 -11.66
C GLY A 92 -1.36 -11.90 -10.15
N TYR A 93 -0.46 -11.12 -9.55
CA TYR A 93 -0.36 -10.93 -8.12
C TYR A 93 -0.31 -9.45 -7.77
N VAL A 94 -0.92 -9.10 -6.65
CA VAL A 94 -0.94 -7.73 -6.12
C VAL A 94 -0.29 -7.71 -4.75
N PHE A 95 0.44 -6.64 -4.48
CA PHE A 95 1.09 -6.46 -3.19
C PHE A 95 0.08 -5.90 -2.20
N VAL A 96 -0.17 -6.63 -1.12
CA VAL A 96 -0.95 -6.17 0.02
C VAL A 96 0.01 -5.60 1.06
N PRO A 97 -0.02 -4.30 1.36
CA PRO A 97 0.86 -3.71 2.37
C PRO A 97 0.60 -4.26 3.76
N GLY A 98 1.68 -4.44 4.52
CA GLY A 98 1.60 -4.77 5.93
C GLY A 98 1.05 -3.61 6.73
N HIS A 99 0.31 -3.92 7.79
CA HIS A 99 -0.36 -2.93 8.62
C HIS A 99 -0.55 -3.43 10.05
N TRP A 100 -0.91 -2.51 10.94
CA TRP A 100 -1.31 -2.83 12.30
C TRP A 100 -2.81 -3.10 12.36
N ARG A 101 -3.21 -4.14 13.09
CA ARG A 101 -4.60 -4.48 13.39
C ARG A 101 -4.86 -4.41 14.89
#